data_AF-A0A7S2L6C1-F1
#
_entry.id   AF-A0A7S2L6C1-F1
#
_cell.length_a   1.000
_cell.length_b   1.000
_cell.length_c   1.000
_cell.angle_alpha   90.00
_cell.angle_beta   90.00
_cell.angle_gamma   90.00
#
_symmetry.space_group_name_H-M   'P 1'
#
loop_
_entity.id
_entity.type
_entity.pdbx_description
1 polymer ?
#
loop_
_entity_poly.entity_id
_entity_poly.type
_entity_poly.pdbx_seq_one_letter_code
_entity_poly.pdbx_strand_id
1 'polypeptide(L)'
;RGSDFIGRVAGPVMILWFAAIAALGIYNLCKYPDAARLVVHGLSPSAMVTFWTHGKYCGVEAWRSLAGVVLSVTGAEALYADMGHFGRAPISSAWFGLVYPCLVVQYMGQAASLCADGRGVDNPFFSAVPTAMMWPMTILAVLAGVIPSPAVI
;
A
#
# COMPACT_ATOMS: atom_id res chain seq x y z
N ARG A 1 -13.90 -27.08 11.70
CA ARG A 1 -13.20 -27.81 10.60
C ARG A 1 -13.07 -27.01 9.30
N GLY A 2 -13.71 -25.84 9.14
CA GLY A 2 -13.51 -24.96 7.96
C GLY A 2 -12.37 -23.93 8.09
N SER A 3 -12.07 -23.44 9.30
CA SER A 3 -11.09 -22.36 9.54
C SER A 3 -9.64 -22.74 9.16
N ASP A 4 -9.22 -23.97 9.45
CA ASP A 4 -7.84 -24.43 9.20
C ASP A 4 -7.54 -24.59 7.70
N PHE A 5 -8.56 -24.79 6.87
CA PHE A 5 -8.41 -24.90 5.42
C PHE A 5 -8.34 -23.52 4.76
N ILE A 6 -9.17 -22.58 5.20
CA ILE A 6 -9.17 -21.20 4.72
C ILE A 6 -7.83 -20.53 5.04
N GLY A 7 -7.29 -20.71 6.25
CA GLY A 7 -5.98 -20.18 6.64
C GLY A 7 -4.81 -20.70 5.79
N ARG A 8 -4.82 -21.99 5.38
CA ARG A 8 -3.75 -22.59 4.56
C ARG A 8 -3.71 -22.09 3.12
N VAL A 9 -4.85 -21.67 2.57
CA VAL A 9 -4.93 -21.11 1.22
C VAL A 9 -4.76 -19.59 1.25
N ALA A 10 -5.30 -18.93 2.27
CA ALA A 10 -5.22 -17.48 2.45
C ALA A 10 -3.78 -16.99 2.63
N GLY A 11 -2.99 -17.65 3.49
CA GLY A 11 -1.61 -17.24 3.78
C GLY A 11 -0.72 -17.13 2.55
N PRO A 12 -0.59 -18.19 1.72
CA PRO A 12 0.21 -18.14 0.50
C PRO A 12 -0.25 -17.09 -0.50
N VAL A 13 -1.56 -16.91 -0.69
CA VAL A 13 -2.09 -15.89 -1.61
C VAL A 13 -1.75 -14.48 -1.11
N MET A 14 -1.84 -14.22 0.20
CA MET A 14 -1.45 -12.93 0.77
C MET A 14 0.05 -12.67 0.64
N ILE A 15 0.91 -13.68 0.84
CA ILE A 15 2.35 -13.56 0.62
C ILE A 15 2.64 -13.23 -0.85
N LEU A 16 1.99 -13.94 -1.79
CA LEU A 16 2.13 -13.67 -3.22
C LEU A 16 1.67 -12.26 -3.59
N TRP A 17 0.56 -11.80 -3.03
CA TRP A 17 0.06 -10.44 -3.22
C TRP A 17 1.06 -9.39 -2.73
N PHE A 18 1.55 -9.51 -1.49
CA PHE A 18 2.51 -8.56 -0.92
C PHE A 18 3.85 -8.57 -1.67
N ALA A 19 4.31 -9.75 -2.11
CA ALA A 19 5.50 -9.86 -2.94
C ALA A 19 5.31 -9.21 -4.32
N ALA A 20 4.14 -9.39 -4.94
CA ALA A 20 3.82 -8.81 -6.25
C ALA A 20 3.77 -7.27 -6.20
N ILE A 21 3.10 -6.68 -5.20
CA ILE A 21 3.06 -5.22 -5.04
C ILE A 21 4.45 -4.65 -4.70
N ALA A 22 5.25 -5.36 -3.91
CA ALA A 22 6.61 -4.94 -3.61
C ALA A 22 7.49 -4.96 -4.87
N ALA A 23 7.41 -6.03 -5.67
CA ALA A 23 8.13 -6.13 -6.94
C ALA A 23 7.70 -5.02 -7.92
N LEU A 24 6.42 -4.69 -7.98
CA LEU A 24 5.90 -3.58 -8.77
C LEU A 24 6.41 -2.22 -8.29
N GLY A 25 6.47 -2.01 -6.97
CA GLY A 25 7.04 -0.81 -6.37
C GLY A 25 8.51 -0.64 -6.72
N ILE A 26 9.31 -1.70 -6.58
CA ILE A 26 10.74 -1.72 -6.96
C ILE A 26 10.91 -1.45 -8.46
N TYR A 27 10.12 -2.12 -9.30
CA TYR A 27 10.14 -1.92 -10.74
C TYR A 27 9.95 -0.44 -11.11
N ASN A 28 8.95 0.22 -10.52
CA ASN A 28 8.70 1.64 -10.79
C ASN A 28 9.78 2.57 -10.21
N LEU A 29 10.34 2.27 -9.04
CA LEU A 29 11.49 3.00 -8.50
C LEU A 29 12.73 2.89 -9.41
N CYS A 30 12.99 1.72 -9.97
CA CYS A 30 14.09 1.51 -10.91
C CYS A 30 13.83 2.13 -12.28
N LYS A 31 12.57 2.12 -12.75
CA LYS A 31 12.16 2.70 -14.03
C LYS A 31 12.27 4.23 -14.03
N TYR A 32 12.00 4.87 -12.89
CA TYR A 32 12.01 6.34 -12.74
C TYR A 32 13.02 6.80 -11.67
N PRO A 33 14.33 6.70 -11.92
CA PRO A 33 15.37 6.94 -10.90
C PRO A 33 15.40 8.39 -10.39
N ASP A 34 15.11 9.37 -11.24
CA ASP A 34 15.06 10.78 -10.83
C ASP A 34 13.83 11.08 -9.95
N ALA A 35 12.69 10.47 -10.28
CA ALA A 35 11.48 10.55 -9.46
C ALA A 35 11.67 9.80 -8.12
N ALA A 36 12.40 8.67 -8.12
CA ALA A 36 12.73 7.95 -6.90
C ALA A 36 13.54 8.80 -5.92
N ARG A 37 14.52 9.59 -6.40
CA ARG A 37 15.27 10.53 -5.56
C ARG A 37 14.37 11.60 -4.94
N LEU A 38 13.43 12.13 -5.73
CA LEU A 38 12.42 13.09 -5.27
C LEU A 38 11.54 12.50 -4.16
N VAL A 39 11.06 11.27 -4.34
CA VAL A 39 10.24 10.57 -3.33
C VAL A 39 11.03 10.37 -2.03
N VAL A 40 12.30 9.96 -2.12
CA VAL A 40 13.18 9.81 -0.95
C VAL A 40 13.44 11.15 -0.26
N HIS A 41 13.69 12.22 -1.02
CA HIS A 41 13.82 13.57 -0.46
C HIS A 41 12.51 14.07 0.17
N GLY A 42 11.36 13.66 -0.36
CA GLY A 42 10.04 13.97 0.19
C GLY A 42 9.81 13.41 1.60
N LEU A 43 10.55 12.37 2.00
CA LEU A 43 10.54 11.83 3.36
C LEU A 43 11.30 12.70 4.36
N SER A 44 12.07 13.69 3.90
CA SER A 44 12.79 14.59 4.79
C SER A 44 11.82 15.49 5.57
N PRO A 45 12.08 15.74 6.88
CA PRO A 45 11.25 16.65 7.68
C PRO A 45 11.15 18.06 7.07
N SER A 46 12.22 18.53 6.41
CA SER A 46 12.24 19.79 5.69
C SER A 46 11.20 19.84 4.57
N ALA A 47 11.07 18.77 3.77
CA ALA A 47 10.10 18.73 2.68
C ALA A 47 8.65 18.74 3.20
N MET A 48 8.39 18.07 4.33
CA MET A 48 7.08 18.10 4.99
C MET A 48 6.71 19.50 5.50
N VAL A 49 7.66 20.20 6.13
CA VAL A 49 7.45 21.58 6.58
C VAL A 49 7.20 22.51 5.40
N THR A 50 7.98 22.38 4.32
CA THR A 50 7.77 23.16 3.10
C THR A 50 6.40 22.87 2.49
N PHE A 51 5.98 21.60 2.37
CA PHE A 51 4.64 21.23 1.88
C PHE A 51 3.51 21.92 2.65
N TRP A 52 3.67 22.06 3.97
CA TRP A 52 2.66 22.67 4.83
C TRP A 52 2.64 24.20 4.81
N THR A 53 3.82 24.80 4.70
CA THR A 53 4.01 26.24 4.92
C THR A 53 4.16 27.02 3.61
N HIS A 54 4.58 26.37 2.52
CA HIS A 54 4.94 27.00 1.26
C HIS A 54 4.42 26.19 0.04
N GLY A 55 3.53 26.79 -0.75
CA GLY A 55 3.08 26.24 -2.03
C GLY A 55 1.59 26.41 -2.31
N LYS A 56 1.11 25.84 -3.42
CA LYS A 56 -0.32 25.86 -3.82
C LYS A 56 -1.25 25.08 -2.88
N TYR A 57 -0.69 24.20 -2.05
CA TYR A 57 -1.42 23.28 -1.18
C TYR A 57 -1.26 23.61 0.31
N CYS A 58 -0.83 24.83 0.68
CA CYS A 58 -0.66 25.21 2.08
C CYS A 58 -2.00 25.33 2.83
N GLY A 59 -1.99 25.07 4.15
CA GLY A 59 -3.16 25.24 5.02
C GLY A 59 -4.21 24.13 4.88
N VAL A 60 -5.45 24.50 4.52
CA VAL A 60 -6.60 23.57 4.51
C VAL A 60 -6.45 22.45 3.47
N GLU A 61 -5.82 22.74 2.31
CA GLU A 61 -5.63 21.73 1.26
C GLU A 61 -4.60 20.65 1.65
N ALA A 62 -3.53 21.01 2.38
CA ALA A 62 -2.62 20.04 3.00
C ALA A 62 -3.38 19.13 3.97
N TRP A 63 -4.31 19.68 4.75
CA TRP A 63 -5.12 18.90 5.69
C TRP A 63 -6.08 17.94 4.98
N ARG A 64 -6.66 18.35 3.86
CA ARG A 64 -7.49 17.47 3.02
C ARG A 64 -6.72 16.29 2.44
N SER A 65 -5.44 16.46 2.12
CA SER A 65 -4.61 15.36 1.63
C SER A 65 -4.43 14.22 2.66
N LEU A 66 -4.61 14.50 3.95
CA LEU A 66 -4.53 13.51 5.03
C LEU A 66 -5.83 12.72 5.23
N ALA A 67 -6.91 13.04 4.52
CA ALA A 67 -8.17 12.31 4.63
C ALA A 67 -8.00 10.80 4.36
N GLY A 68 -7.10 10.44 3.43
CA GLY A 68 -6.75 9.04 3.18
C GLY A 68 -6.05 8.36 4.37
N VAL A 69 -5.26 9.10 5.15
CA VAL A 69 -4.64 8.60 6.39
C VAL A 69 -5.72 8.30 7.42
N VAL A 70 -6.69 9.20 7.59
CA VAL A 70 -7.83 8.97 8.49
C VAL A 70 -8.64 7.75 8.05
N LEU A 71 -8.88 7.58 6.73
CA LEU A 71 -9.57 6.40 6.21
C LEU A 71 -8.78 5.11 6.48
N SER A 72 -7.45 5.15 6.45
CA SER A 72 -6.64 3.97 6.78
C SER A 72 -6.76 3.52 8.24
N VAL A 73 -7.14 4.44 9.16
CA VAL A 73 -7.33 4.12 10.58
C VAL A 73 -8.49 3.14 10.79
N THR A 74 -9.54 3.20 9.98
CA THR A 74 -10.67 2.26 10.10
C THR A 74 -10.26 0.82 9.74
N GLY A 75 -9.27 0.65 8.86
CA GLY A 75 -8.67 -0.66 8.59
C GLY A 75 -7.82 -1.19 9.76
N ALA A 76 -7.26 -0.29 10.58
CA ALA A 76 -6.49 -0.67 11.76
C ALA A 76 -7.36 -1.22 12.90
N GLU A 77 -8.63 -0.80 12.99
CA GLU A 77 -9.60 -1.35 13.95
C GLU A 77 -9.90 -2.83 13.67
N ALA A 78 -10.03 -3.21 12.40
CA ALA A 78 -10.20 -4.61 12.00
C ALA A 78 -8.96 -5.45 12.36
N LEU A 79 -7.75 -4.91 12.14
CA LEU A 79 -6.50 -5.55 12.56
C LEU A 79 -6.42 -5.71 14.09
N TYR A 80 -6.96 -4.76 14.85
CA TYR A 80 -7.00 -4.82 16.31
C TYR A 80 -8.00 -5.85 16.84
N ALA A 81 -9.14 -6.02 16.17
CA ALA A 81 -10.08 -7.10 16.47
C ALA A 81 -9.42 -8.48 16.27
N ASP A 82 -8.65 -8.66 15.20
CA ASP A 82 -7.91 -9.89 14.93
C ASP A 82 -6.81 -10.16 15.96
N MET A 83 -6.21 -9.12 16.56
CA MET A 83 -5.26 -9.27 17.67
C MET A 83 -5.88 -9.89 18.92
N GLY A 84 -7.19 -9.74 19.12
CA GLY A 84 -7.92 -10.41 20.19
C GLY A 84 -8.05 -11.93 19.99
N HIS A 85 -8.03 -12.41 18.74
CA HIS A 85 -8.23 -13.83 18.40
C HIS A 85 -6.92 -14.60 18.21
N PHE A 86 -5.95 -14.03 17.48
CA PHE A 86 -4.67 -14.67 17.16
C PHE A 86 -3.53 -14.29 18.11
N GLY A 87 -3.74 -13.26 18.95
CA GLY A 87 -2.71 -12.69 19.80
C GLY A 87 -1.81 -11.69 19.07
N ARG A 88 -1.18 -10.80 19.85
CA ARG A 88 -0.41 -9.67 19.32
C ARG A 88 0.87 -10.07 18.58
N ALA A 89 1.60 -11.08 19.07
CA ALA A 89 2.95 -11.38 18.57
C ALA A 89 2.97 -11.89 17.10
N PRO A 90 2.11 -12.83 16.68
CA PRO A 90 2.06 -13.28 15.28
C PRO A 90 1.71 -12.14 14.32
N ILE A 91 0.69 -11.34 14.66
CA ILE A 91 0.23 -10.22 13.83
C ILE A 91 1.30 -9.14 13.71
N SER A 92 1.93 -8.76 14.82
CA SER A 92 3.00 -7.76 14.79
C SER A 92 4.19 -8.22 13.96
N SER A 93 4.57 -9.50 14.04
CA SER A 93 5.69 -10.04 13.25
C SER A 93 5.39 -10.04 11.75
N ALA A 94 4.19 -10.44 11.33
CA ALA A 94 3.77 -10.40 9.93
C ALA A 94 3.65 -8.96 9.41
N TRP A 95 3.16 -8.04 10.25
CA TRP A 95 3.03 -6.64 9.90
C TRP A 95 4.38 -6.00 9.62
N PHE A 96 5.32 -6.05 10.58
CA PHE A 96 6.62 -5.41 10.43
C PHE A 96 7.56 -6.19 9.49
N GLY A 97 7.43 -7.50 9.41
CA GLY A 97 8.30 -8.36 8.60
C GLY A 97 7.94 -8.42 7.12
N LEU A 98 6.66 -8.26 6.76
CA LEU A 98 6.19 -8.43 5.38
C LEU A 98 5.28 -7.28 4.93
N VAL A 99 4.16 -7.05 5.62
CA VAL A 99 3.10 -6.15 5.13
C VAL A 99 3.60 -4.71 5.01
N TYR A 100 4.14 -4.17 6.10
CA TYR A 100 4.63 -2.80 6.18
C TYR A 100 5.72 -2.48 5.13
N PRO A 101 6.83 -3.23 5.03
CA PRO A 101 7.86 -2.92 4.03
C PRO A 101 7.32 -3.04 2.59
N CYS A 102 6.49 -4.03 2.28
CA CYS A 102 5.86 -4.17 0.97
C CYS A 102 4.98 -2.97 0.62
N LEU A 103 4.16 -2.49 1.57
CA LEU A 103 3.31 -1.31 1.36
C LEU A 103 4.13 -0.04 1.14
N VAL A 104 5.16 0.20 1.97
CA VAL A 104 6.03 1.37 1.83
C VAL A 104 6.66 1.41 0.44
N VAL A 105 7.25 0.29 0.00
CA VAL A 105 7.89 0.19 -1.32
C VAL A 105 6.87 0.38 -2.46
N GLN A 106 5.67 -0.19 -2.33
CA GLN A 106 4.61 -0.02 -3.33
C GLN A 106 4.17 1.45 -3.45
N TYR A 107 3.94 2.14 -2.33
CA TYR A 107 3.54 3.56 -2.35
C TYR A 107 4.65 4.45 -2.90
N MET A 108 5.91 4.19 -2.55
CA MET A 108 7.05 4.92 -3.11
C MET A 108 7.15 4.74 -4.63
N GLY A 109 6.96 3.53 -5.14
CA GLY A 109 6.94 3.27 -6.58
C GLY A 109 5.76 3.94 -7.30
N GLN A 110 4.58 3.97 -6.70
CA GLN A 110 3.43 4.71 -7.24
C GLN A 110 3.68 6.21 -7.29
N ALA A 111 4.22 6.78 -6.21
CA ALA A 111 4.59 8.19 -6.17
C ALA A 111 5.63 8.52 -7.26
N ALA A 112 6.64 7.66 -7.45
CA ALA A 112 7.63 7.84 -8.50
C ALA A 112 7.01 7.83 -9.91
N SER A 113 6.09 6.89 -10.18
CA SER A 113 5.37 6.81 -11.46
C SER A 113 4.49 8.06 -11.70
N LEU A 114 3.78 8.53 -10.68
CA LEU A 114 2.95 9.73 -10.76
C LEU A 114 3.78 11.00 -10.99
N CYS A 115 4.92 11.12 -10.32
CA CYS A 115 5.84 12.26 -10.49
C CYS A 115 6.46 12.28 -11.90
N ALA A 116 6.69 11.13 -12.53
CA ALA A 116 7.30 11.04 -13.85
C ALA A 116 6.31 11.34 -14.99
N ASP A 117 5.15 10.67 -15.00
CA ASP A 117 4.25 10.71 -16.16
C ASP A 117 3.03 11.64 -15.95
N GLY A 118 2.73 12.05 -14.70
CA GLY A 118 1.63 12.97 -14.36
C GLY A 118 0.22 12.50 -14.76
N ARG A 119 0.09 11.28 -15.30
CA ARG A 119 -1.15 10.65 -15.75
C ARG A 119 -1.59 9.59 -14.75
N GLY A 120 -2.90 9.30 -14.72
CA GLY A 120 -3.46 8.22 -13.90
C GLY A 120 -3.75 8.60 -12.45
N VAL A 121 -3.96 9.88 -12.15
CA VAL A 121 -4.35 10.34 -10.80
C VAL A 121 -5.66 9.68 -10.32
N ASP A 122 -6.58 9.38 -11.25
CA ASP A 122 -7.84 8.70 -10.94
C ASP A 122 -7.65 7.23 -10.53
N ASN A 123 -6.60 6.57 -11.05
CA ASN A 123 -6.27 5.20 -10.70
C ASN A 123 -4.76 4.94 -10.66
N PRO A 124 -4.08 5.41 -9.60
CA PRO A 124 -2.63 5.44 -9.54
C PRO A 124 -2.03 4.04 -9.43
N PHE A 125 -2.76 3.08 -8.85
CA PHE A 125 -2.31 1.69 -8.77
C PHE A 125 -2.21 1.06 -10.16
N PHE A 126 -3.32 1.03 -10.92
CA PHE A 126 -3.33 0.37 -12.23
C PHE A 126 -2.52 1.12 -13.28
N SER A 127 -2.41 2.45 -13.16
CA SER A 127 -1.55 3.24 -14.04
C SER A 127 -0.06 2.92 -13.88
N ALA A 128 0.36 2.47 -12.70
CA ALA A 128 1.74 2.08 -12.42
C ALA A 128 2.06 0.64 -12.88
N VAL A 129 1.07 -0.14 -13.33
CA VAL A 129 1.24 -1.54 -13.74
C VAL A 129 1.57 -1.61 -15.25
N PRO A 130 2.64 -2.32 -15.67
CA PRO A 130 2.87 -2.60 -17.08
C PRO A 130 1.69 -3.36 -17.71
N THR A 131 1.33 -3.03 -18.96
CA THR A 131 0.14 -3.60 -19.63
C THR A 131 0.12 -5.14 -19.63
N ALA A 132 1.28 -5.78 -19.77
CA ALA A 132 1.40 -7.25 -19.73
C ALA A 132 1.10 -7.86 -18.35
N MET A 133 1.29 -7.12 -17.26
CA MET A 133 1.05 -7.57 -15.88
C MET A 133 -0.31 -7.14 -15.34
N MET A 134 -1.09 -6.37 -16.10
CA MET A 134 -2.38 -5.84 -15.65
C MET A 134 -3.35 -6.96 -15.27
N TRP A 135 -3.55 -7.94 -16.15
CA TRP A 135 -4.44 -9.07 -15.89
C TRP A 135 -3.99 -9.96 -14.71
N PRO A 136 -2.72 -10.42 -14.65
CA PRO A 136 -2.22 -11.14 -13.48
C PRO A 136 -2.42 -10.37 -12.16
N MET A 137 -2.13 -9.07 -12.16
CA MET A 137 -2.24 -8.24 -10.96
C MET A 137 -3.68 -8.07 -10.51
N THR A 138 -4.61 -7.86 -11.45
CA THR A 138 -6.04 -7.75 -11.15
C THR A 138 -6.60 -9.05 -10.58
N ILE A 139 -6.26 -10.20 -11.16
CA ILE A 139 -6.71 -11.50 -10.64
C ILE A 139 -6.20 -11.70 -9.22
N LEU A 140 -4.92 -11.43 -8.99
CA LEU A 140 -4.32 -11.57 -7.65
C LEU A 140 -4.93 -10.59 -6.65
N ALA A 141 -5.24 -9.35 -7.06
CA ALA A 141 -5.91 -8.36 -6.22
C ALA A 141 -7.31 -8.82 -5.80
N VAL A 142 -8.09 -9.38 -6.74
CA VAL A 142 -9.42 -9.94 -6.44
C VAL A 142 -9.31 -11.12 -5.47
N LEU A 143 -8.37 -12.04 -5.71
CA LEU A 143 -8.14 -13.18 -4.82
C LEU A 143 -7.73 -12.72 -3.42
N ALA A 144 -6.84 -11.73 -3.31
CA ALA A 144 -6.43 -11.16 -2.04
C ALA A 144 -7.57 -10.42 -1.34
N GLY A 145 -8.39 -9.67 -2.07
CA GLY A 145 -9.50 -8.90 -1.54
C GLY A 145 -10.67 -9.73 -1.01
N VAL A 146 -10.79 -11.00 -1.43
CA VAL A 146 -11.82 -11.93 -0.94
C VAL A 146 -11.41 -12.61 0.37
N ILE A 147 -10.11 -12.67 0.69
CA ILE A 147 -9.57 -13.38 1.87
C ILE A 147 -10.07 -12.83 3.23
N PRO A 148 -10.36 -11.53 3.41
CA PRO A 148 -10.98 -11.04 4.64
C PRO A 148 -12.48 -11.40 4.80
N SER A 149 -13.05 -12.26 3.96
CA SER A 149 -14.46 -12.67 4.07
C SER A 149 -14.61 -13.98 4.86
N PRO A 150 -14.48 -13.92 6.20
CA PRO A 150 -15.50 -14.59 6.98
C PRO A 150 -15.92 -13.78 8.22
N ALA A 151 -16.38 -12.54 8.06
CA ALA A 151 -17.20 -11.85 9.08
C ALA A 151 -17.77 -10.53 8.54
N VAL A 152 -18.85 -10.61 7.76
CA VAL A 152 -20.02 -9.80 8.14
C VAL A 152 -20.69 -10.64 9.22
N ILE A 153 -20.32 -10.39 10.47
CA ILE A 153 -21.08 -10.76 11.67
C ILE A 153 -21.27 -9.45 12.43
#